data_AF-A0A0B1TN92-F1
#
_entry.id   AF-A0A0B1TN92-F1
#
_cell.length_a   1.000
_cell.length_b   1.000
_cell.length_c   1.000
_cell.angle_alpha   90.00
_cell.angle_beta   90.00
_cell.angle_gamma   90.00
#
_symmetry.space_group_name_H-M   'P 1'
#
loop_
_entity.id
_entity.type
_entity.pdbx_description
1 polymer ?
#
loop_
_entity_poly.entity_id
_entity_poly.type
_entity_poly.pdbx_seq_one_letter_code
_entity_poly.pdbx_strand_id
1 'polypeptide(L)'
;MPWNTVDPSVLKILQREITYISSEYRRRGKANCLIHLGLDFESLRNEGVQCISSVASSLANQKPLAKYGYVYLARPEYEFEMYDGNEGIMV
;
A
#
# COMPACT_ATOMS: atom_id res chain seq x y z
N MET A 1 2.59 10.12 4.71
CA MET A 1 3.45 9.31 5.60
C MET A 1 4.06 10.22 6.64
N PRO A 2 3.98 9.91 7.94
CA PRO A 2 4.71 10.67 8.94
C PRO A 2 6.19 10.23 8.90
N TRP A 3 7.09 11.13 8.50
CA TRP A 3 8.52 10.83 8.30
C TRP A 3 9.24 10.31 9.56
N ASN A 4 8.66 10.56 10.73
CA ASN A 4 9.14 10.06 12.02
C ASN A 4 9.03 8.53 12.18
N THR A 5 8.31 7.82 11.31
CA THR A 5 8.23 6.34 11.33
C THR A 5 9.22 5.67 10.39
N VAL A 6 10.00 6.45 9.65
CA VAL A 6 10.97 5.93 8.67
C VAL A 6 12.38 6.06 9.26
N ASP A 7 13.25 5.10 8.95
CA ASP A 7 14.67 5.16 9.31
C ASP A 7 15.29 6.49 8.82
N PRO A 8 16.01 7.25 9.67
CA PRO A 8 16.60 8.54 9.31
C PRO A 8 17.59 8.50 8.13
N SER A 9 18.14 7.32 7.79
CA SER A 9 19.01 7.13 6.62
C SER A 9 18.25 7.06 5.29
N VAL A 10 16.91 6.99 5.33
CA VAL A 10 16.06 7.03 4.14
C VAL A 10 15.85 8.48 3.70
N LEU A 11 16.38 8.79 2.53
CA LEU A 11 16.34 10.11 1.91
C LEU A 11 15.26 10.22 0.84
N LYS A 12 14.86 9.10 0.21
CA LYS A 12 13.88 9.09 -0.87
C LYS A 12 12.96 7.88 -0.83
N ILE A 13 11.65 8.15 -0.84
CA ILE A 13 10.57 7.17 -0.78
C ILE A 13 9.67 7.36 -2.00
N LEU A 14 9.27 6.26 -2.63
CA LEU A 14 8.18 6.26 -3.59
C LEU A 14 6.85 6.05 -2.85
N GLN A 15 5.95 7.03 -2.90
CA GLN A 15 4.58 6.83 -2.41
C GLN A 15 3.71 6.27 -3.54
N ARG A 16 3.01 5.16 -3.27
CA ARG A 16 2.13 4.51 -4.22
C ARG A 16 0.84 4.08 -3.56
N GLU A 17 -0.28 4.38 -4.20
CA GLU A 17 -1.61 4.07 -3.69
C GLU A 17 -2.35 3.17 -4.67
N ILE A 18 -2.94 2.10 -4.14
CA ILE A 18 -3.88 1.27 -4.89
C ILE A 18 -5.26 1.67 -4.43
N THR A 19 -5.83 2.62 -5.14
CA THR A 19 -7.03 3.30 -4.69
C THR A 19 -8.28 2.48 -5.00
N TYR A 20 -8.36 1.85 -6.17
CA TYR A 20 -9.62 1.25 -6.60
C TYR A 20 -9.48 0.17 -7.68
N ILE A 21 -10.30 -0.87 -7.56
CA ILE A 21 -10.58 -1.85 -8.61
C ILE A 21 -12.10 -1.94 -8.76
N SER A 22 -12.60 -1.68 -9.97
CA SER A 22 -14.02 -1.82 -10.31
C SER A 22 -14.53 -3.22 -9.93
N SER A 23 -15.76 -3.28 -9.42
CA SER A 23 -16.42 -4.51 -8.95
C SER A 23 -16.36 -5.64 -9.99
N GLU A 24 -16.50 -5.30 -11.28
CA GLU A 24 -16.46 -6.23 -12.41
C GLU A 24 -15.13 -6.99 -12.54
N TYR A 25 -14.04 -6.39 -12.04
CA TYR A 25 -12.68 -6.92 -12.13
C TYR A 25 -12.12 -7.40 -10.78
N ARG A 26 -12.93 -7.37 -9.70
CA ARG A 26 -12.55 -7.92 -8.39
C ARG A 26 -12.41 -9.43 -8.44
N ARG A 27 -11.70 -10.01 -7.45
CA ARG A 27 -11.43 -11.46 -7.31
C ARG A 27 -10.67 -12.11 -8.48
N ARG A 28 -10.12 -11.32 -9.41
CA ARG A 28 -9.26 -11.79 -10.53
C ARG A 28 -7.76 -11.56 -10.29
N GLY A 29 -7.36 -11.34 -9.04
CA GLY A 29 -5.97 -11.07 -8.68
C GLY A 29 -5.40 -9.73 -9.18
N LYS A 30 -6.23 -8.81 -9.71
CA LYS A 30 -5.77 -7.53 -10.29
C LYS A 30 -4.99 -6.66 -9.30
N ALA A 31 -5.35 -6.64 -8.02
CA ALA A 31 -4.62 -5.91 -6.98
C ALA A 31 -3.15 -6.36 -6.89
N ASN A 32 -2.91 -7.67 -7.00
CA ASN A 32 -1.56 -8.24 -6.96
C ASN A 32 -0.72 -7.76 -8.15
N CYS A 33 -1.33 -7.65 -9.34
CA CYS A 33 -0.64 -7.11 -10.51
C CYS A 33 -0.35 -5.62 -10.36
N LEU A 34 -1.31 -4.84 -9.85
CA LEU A 34 -1.22 -3.38 -9.79
C LEU A 34 -0.18 -2.86 -8.79
N ILE A 35 0.15 -3.64 -7.75
CA ILE A 35 1.14 -3.27 -6.72
C ILE A 35 2.47 -2.80 -7.33
N HIS A 36 3.02 -3.58 -8.27
CA HIS A 36 4.31 -3.26 -8.91
C HIS A 36 4.19 -2.99 -10.42
N LEU A 37 2.98 -2.87 -10.96
CA LEU A 37 2.80 -2.60 -12.39
C LEU A 37 3.50 -1.30 -12.81
N GLY A 38 4.40 -1.40 -13.78
CA GLY A 38 5.16 -0.26 -14.29
C GLY A 38 6.25 0.26 -13.35
N LEU A 39 6.58 -0.48 -12.29
CA LEU A 39 7.78 -0.18 -11.49
C LEU A 39 8.98 -0.91 -12.10
N ASP A 40 10.01 -0.14 -12.47
CA ASP A 40 11.34 -0.65 -12.74
C ASP A 40 12.20 -0.45 -11.50
N PHE A 41 12.41 -1.52 -10.73
CA PHE A 41 13.16 -1.46 -9.49
C PHE A 41 14.63 -1.08 -9.68
N GLU A 42 15.23 -1.39 -10.83
CA GLU A 42 16.62 -0.98 -11.10
C GLU A 42 16.70 0.52 -11.38
N SER A 43 15.81 1.05 -12.22
CA SER A 43 15.73 2.49 -12.48
C SER A 43 15.46 3.28 -11.19
N LEU A 44 14.51 2.81 -10.37
CA LEU A 44 14.19 3.43 -9.08
C LEU A 44 15.38 3.44 -8.12
N ARG A 45 16.15 2.34 -8.05
CA ARG A 45 17.38 2.29 -7.26
C ARG A 45 18.43 3.28 -7.77
N ASN A 46 18.62 3.37 -9.09
CA ASN A 46 19.57 4.31 -9.70
C ASN A 46 19.17 5.77 -9.44
N GLU A 47 17.88 6.05 -9.32
CA GLU A 47 17.36 7.35 -8.91
C GLU A 47 17.42 7.60 -7.39
N GLY A 48 17.98 6.67 -6.62
CA GLY A 48 18.15 6.76 -5.17
C GLY A 48 16.90 6.47 -4.35
N VAL A 49 15.84 5.86 -4.92
CA VAL A 49 14.66 5.44 -4.15
C VAL A 49 15.03 4.26 -3.27
N GLN A 50 14.84 4.40 -1.95
CA GLN A 50 15.24 3.40 -0.95
C GLN A 50 14.06 2.53 -0.49
N CYS A 51 12.84 3.05 -0.54
CA CYS A 51 11.66 2.28 -0.15
C CYS A 51 10.39 2.73 -0.88
N ILE A 52 9.37 1.88 -0.82
CA ILE A 52 8.03 2.17 -1.32
C ILE A 52 7.08 2.23 -0.11
N SER A 53 6.24 3.25 -0.08
CA SER A 53 5.21 3.42 0.94
C SER A 53 3.82 3.41 0.32
N SER A 54 2.84 2.92 1.08
CA SER A 54 1.44 2.94 0.69
C SER A 54 0.56 3.23 1.90
N VAL A 55 -0.60 3.82 1.67
CA VAL A 55 -1.62 4.04 2.68
C VAL A 55 -2.86 3.25 2.28
N ALA A 56 -3.39 2.46 3.21
CA ALA A 56 -4.56 1.63 2.98
C ALA A 56 -5.53 1.72 4.16
N SER A 57 -6.70 2.32 3.92
CA SER A 57 -7.79 2.38 4.90
C SER A 57 -8.64 1.10 4.91
N SER A 58 -8.61 0.29 3.85
CA SER A 58 -9.38 -0.96 3.77
C SER A 58 -8.51 -2.18 4.04
N LEU A 59 -9.08 -3.17 4.76
CA LEU A 59 -8.44 -4.47 4.97
C LEU A 59 -8.17 -5.18 3.63
N ALA A 60 -9.04 -4.98 2.64
CA ALA A 60 -8.88 -5.51 1.30
C ALA A 60 -7.61 -5.03 0.60
N ASN A 61 -7.16 -3.80 0.86
CA ASN A 61 -5.92 -3.25 0.30
C ASN A 61 -4.70 -3.53 1.18
N GLN A 62 -4.86 -3.66 2.49
CA GLN A 62 -3.77 -4.04 3.41
C GLN A 62 -3.27 -5.47 3.15
N LYS A 63 -4.17 -6.43 2.92
CA LYS A 63 -3.83 -7.85 2.65
C LYS A 63 -2.84 -8.03 1.48
N PRO A 64 -3.09 -7.51 0.27
CA PRO A 64 -2.15 -7.66 -0.82
C PRO A 64 -0.86 -6.87 -0.56
N LEU A 65 -0.88 -5.70 0.08
CA LEU A 65 0.36 -5.00 0.46
C LEU A 65 1.25 -5.87 1.37
N ALA A 66 0.69 -6.46 2.42
CA ALA A 66 1.41 -7.37 3.32
C ALA A 66 1.99 -8.58 2.56
N LYS A 67 1.23 -9.15 1.61
CA LYS A 67 1.70 -10.24 0.75
C LYS A 67 2.96 -9.86 -0.06
N TYR A 68 3.12 -8.60 -0.44
CA TYR A 68 4.25 -8.10 -1.21
C TYR A 68 5.37 -7.49 -0.35
N GLY A 69 5.37 -7.77 0.96
CA GLY A 69 6.47 -7.40 1.86
C GLY A 69 6.37 -6.00 2.45
N TYR A 70 5.23 -5.32 2.29
CA TYR A 70 5.02 -4.06 3.00
C TYR A 70 4.87 -4.33 4.49
N VAL A 71 5.56 -3.53 5.29
CA VAL A 71 5.48 -3.57 6.76
C VAL A 71 4.56 -2.44 7.23
N TYR A 72 3.73 -2.76 8.20
CA TYR A 72 2.85 -1.78 8.84
C TYR A 72 3.67 -0.80 9.69
N LEU A 73 3.55 0.50 9.42
CA LEU A 73 4.31 1.54 10.15
C LEU A 73 3.47 2.32 11.16
N ALA A 74 2.21 2.65 10.85
CA ALA A 74 1.37 3.44 11.73
C ALA A 74 -0.14 3.34 11.42
N ARG A 75 -0.98 3.54 12.44
CA ARG A 75 -2.41 3.91 12.32
C ARG A 75 -2.56 5.37 12.74
N PRO A 76 -3.43 6.15 12.10
CA PRO A 76 -3.98 7.32 12.77
C PRO A 76 -4.93 6.88 13.91
N GLU A 77 -4.96 7.65 15.00
CA GLU A 77 -5.73 7.38 16.24
C GLU A 77 -7.21 7.80 16.15
N TYR A 78 -7.84 7.70 14.97
CA TYR A 78 -9.27 7.94 14.83
C TYR A 78 -10.02 6.62 14.55
N GLU A 79 -11.23 6.50 15.08
CA GLU A 79 -12.13 5.40 14.72
C GLU A 79 -12.46 5.51 13.23
N PHE A 80 -12.16 4.44 12.50
CA PHE A 80 -12.45 4.36 11.07
C PHE A 80 -13.06 3.00 10.79
N GLU A 81 -14.30 3.01 10.33
CA GLU A 81 -14.98 1.83 9.83
C GLU A 81 -14.25 1.31 8.60
N MET A 82 -13.60 0.15 8.72
CA MET A 82 -12.83 -0.43 7.62
C MET A 82 -13.69 -1.42 6.84
N TYR A 83 -13.85 -1.17 5.54
CA TYR A 83 -14.53 -2.11 4.64
C TYR A 83 -13.63 -3.30 4.29
N ASP A 84 -14.20 -4.51 4.40
CA ASP A 84 -13.52 -5.77 4.09
C ASP A 84 -13.51 -6.12 2.59
N GLY A 85 -14.27 -5.38 1.79
CA GLY A 85 -14.39 -5.53 0.34
C GLY A 85 -15.41 -6.59 -0.12
N ASN A 86 -16.13 -7.24 0.81
CA ASN A 86 -17.13 -8.25 0.52
C ASN A 86 -18.56 -7.87 0.93
N GLU A 87 -18.77 -7.13 2.03
CA GLU A 87 -20.03 -6.42 2.42
C GLU A 87 -20.03 -5.91 3.89
N GLY A 88 -18.94 -6.07 4.65
CA GLY A 88 -18.90 -5.75 6.08
C GLY A 88 -18.01 -4.56 6.46
N ILE A 89 -18.46 -3.80 7.47
CA ILE A 89 -17.67 -2.85 8.24
C ILE A 89 -17.04 -3.60 9.41
N MET A 90 -15.72 -3.48 9.57
CA MET A 90 -14.99 -3.92 10.75
C MET A 90 -14.59 -2.68 11.57
N VAL A 91 -14.87 -2.71 12.88
CA VAL A 91 -14.53 -1.65 13.87
C VAL A 91 -13.14 -1.87 14.44
#